data_AF-A0A7V8F634-F1
#
_entry.id   AF-A0A7V8F634-F1
#
_cell.length_a   1.000
_cell.length_b   1.000
_cell.length_c   1.000
_cell.angle_alpha   90.00
_cell.angle_beta   90.00
_cell.angle_gamma   90.00
#
_symmetry.space_group_name_H-M   'P 1'
#
loop_
_entity.id
_entity.type
_entity.pdbx_description
1 polymer ?
#
loop_
_entity_poly.entity_id
_entity_poly.type
_entity_poly.pdbx_seq_one_letter_code
_entity_poly.pdbx_strand_id
1 'polypeptide(L)'
;MLHPSSAAVPRRAILVIAAGLVVVAAIAATVFLRGHCADPGIATGSTLSESAPSVGNSNEIDILLGLARQATKEGRLVAPQGNNAYEYYLSVIQLDSANASALDALRETLPFASQEIEQLINRRQLDEARREIALLRDFDPTNYTLIILGAKLDAQQQVVTAEDEAKADAMRRRGG
;
A
#
# COMPACT_ATOMS: atom_id res chain seq x y z
N MET A 1 -16.80 51.92 34.77
CA MET A 1 -16.35 52.35 33.43
C MET A 1 -15.30 51.36 32.94
N LEU A 2 -15.63 50.70 31.82
CA LEU A 2 -14.80 50.07 30.77
C LEU A 2 -13.55 49.25 31.12
N HIS A 3 -13.78 47.94 31.18
CA HIS A 3 -13.28 46.85 30.30
C HIS A 3 -11.77 46.57 30.05
N PRO A 4 -11.41 45.27 29.95
CA PRO A 4 -10.06 44.71 30.04
C PRO A 4 -9.27 44.61 28.72
N SER A 5 -7.94 44.44 28.87
CA SER A 5 -6.99 44.02 27.84
C SER A 5 -7.40 42.73 27.14
N SER A 6 -7.51 42.77 25.80
CA SER A 6 -7.87 41.63 24.95
C SER A 6 -6.71 40.66 24.70
N ALA A 7 -7.11 39.42 24.48
CA ALA A 7 -6.35 38.18 24.36
C ALA A 7 -5.62 37.96 23.01
N ALA A 8 -4.78 36.94 23.04
CA ALA A 8 -3.99 36.36 21.95
C ALA A 8 -4.83 35.71 20.83
N VAL A 9 -4.28 35.72 19.59
CA VAL A 9 -4.41 34.62 18.59
C VAL A 9 -3.18 34.61 17.65
N PRO A 10 -2.48 33.46 17.46
CA PRO A 10 -1.40 33.34 16.48
C PRO A 10 -1.92 33.12 15.04
N ARG A 11 -1.39 33.94 14.12
CA ARG A 11 -1.74 34.12 12.70
C ARG A 11 -1.23 32.99 11.78
N ARG A 12 -1.50 31.72 12.09
CA ARG A 12 -1.16 30.61 11.18
C ARG A 12 -2.29 30.19 10.23
N ALA A 13 -3.42 30.92 10.23
CA ALA A 13 -4.62 30.53 9.50
C ALA A 13 -5.04 31.47 8.34
N ILE A 14 -4.24 32.45 7.90
CA ILE A 14 -4.68 33.37 6.83
C ILE A 14 -3.58 33.69 5.81
N LEU A 15 -2.98 32.68 5.18
CA LEU A 15 -2.32 32.86 3.87
C LEU A 15 -2.30 31.53 3.10
N VAL A 16 -3.47 31.06 2.69
CA VAL A 16 -3.58 30.18 1.52
C VAL A 16 -3.90 31.09 0.32
N ILE A 17 -3.39 30.73 -0.86
CA ILE A 17 -3.76 31.25 -2.20
C ILE A 17 -3.04 32.54 -2.67
N ALA A 18 -1.76 32.42 -3.04
CA ALA A 18 -1.16 33.09 -4.22
C ALA A 18 0.36 32.81 -4.31
N ALA A 19 0.77 31.65 -4.86
CA ALA A 19 2.06 31.45 -5.56
C ALA A 19 2.29 29.97 -5.93
N GLY A 20 1.32 29.32 -6.58
CA GLY A 20 1.66 28.18 -7.44
C GLY A 20 2.04 28.74 -8.81
N LEU A 21 3.33 28.73 -9.20
CA LEU A 21 3.76 28.64 -10.62
C LEU A 21 5.27 28.73 -10.96
N VAL A 22 6.28 28.51 -10.10
CA VAL A 22 7.68 28.81 -10.54
C VAL A 22 8.79 27.76 -10.35
N VAL A 23 8.63 26.60 -9.69
CA VAL A 23 9.76 25.63 -9.64
C VAL A 23 9.36 24.21 -10.02
N VAL A 24 8.82 24.09 -11.23
CA VAL A 24 8.81 22.85 -12.06
C VAL A 24 9.99 22.86 -13.06
N ALA A 25 10.90 23.82 -12.97
CA ALA A 25 11.98 24.04 -13.94
C ALA A 25 13.38 23.68 -13.42
N ALA A 26 13.57 22.47 -12.88
CA ALA A 26 14.89 21.95 -12.49
C ALA A 26 15.17 20.51 -12.97
N ILE A 27 14.41 20.02 -13.95
CA ILE A 27 14.62 18.70 -14.59
C ILE A 27 14.89 18.84 -16.12
N ALA A 28 14.87 20.06 -16.67
CA ALA A 28 14.93 20.28 -18.13
C ALA A 28 16.32 20.66 -18.70
N ALA A 29 17.42 20.44 -17.97
CA ALA A 29 18.75 20.92 -18.36
C ALA A 29 19.78 19.83 -18.76
N THR A 30 19.45 18.54 -18.71
CA THR A 30 20.40 17.46 -19.07
C THR A 30 20.09 16.73 -20.36
N VAL A 31 18.99 17.02 -21.06
CA VAL A 31 18.55 16.22 -22.23
C VAL A 31 18.46 17.01 -23.56
N PHE A 32 18.59 18.34 -23.57
CA PHE A 32 18.25 19.13 -24.79
C PHE A 32 19.40 19.80 -25.56
N LEU A 33 20.68 19.58 -25.22
CA LEU A 33 21.82 20.14 -25.99
C LEU A 33 22.77 19.08 -26.55
N ARG A 34 22.21 18.07 -27.23
CA ARG A 34 22.97 17.22 -28.15
C ARG A 34 22.14 16.68 -29.32
N GLY A 35 21.40 17.58 -29.96
CA GLY A 35 21.13 17.47 -31.41
C GLY A 35 22.30 18.08 -32.19
N HIS A 36 22.58 17.82 -33.46
CA HIS A 36 21.99 17.00 -34.52
C HIS A 36 22.96 17.10 -35.73
N CYS A 37 23.42 15.98 -36.30
CA CYS A 37 23.83 15.76 -37.71
C CYS A 37 24.57 14.42 -37.78
N ALA A 38 24.37 13.51 -38.73
CA ALA A 38 23.65 13.50 -40.00
C ALA A 38 23.43 12.02 -40.39
N ASP A 39 22.37 11.72 -41.16
CA ASP A 39 22.41 11.06 -42.48
C ASP A 39 21.04 10.39 -42.81
N PRO A 40 20.41 10.68 -43.96
CA PRO A 40 19.18 10.03 -44.40
C PRO A 40 19.50 8.79 -45.24
N GLY A 41 19.41 7.61 -44.64
CA GLY A 41 19.55 6.32 -45.33
C GLY A 41 18.25 5.51 -45.28
N ILE A 42 17.54 5.44 -46.40
CA ILE A 42 16.36 4.61 -46.63
C ILE A 42 16.69 3.12 -46.42
N ALA A 43 15.96 2.42 -45.55
CA ALA A 43 15.72 0.99 -45.69
C ALA A 43 14.52 0.54 -44.84
N THR A 44 13.42 0.23 -45.55
CA THR A 44 12.63 -1.00 -45.45
C THR A 44 12.15 -1.49 -44.07
N GLY A 45 10.83 -1.66 -43.97
CA GLY A 45 10.14 -2.03 -42.75
C GLY A 45 10.62 -3.33 -42.10
N SER A 46 10.40 -3.38 -40.80
CA SER A 46 10.11 -4.61 -40.10
C SER A 46 9.02 -4.32 -39.08
N THR A 47 7.85 -4.87 -39.38
CA THR A 47 6.86 -5.29 -38.42
C THR A 47 7.51 -6.06 -37.26
N LEU A 48 6.83 -6.05 -36.11
CA LEU A 48 6.76 -7.09 -35.06
C LEU A 48 7.22 -6.57 -33.69
N SER A 49 6.22 -6.20 -32.88
CA SER A 49 5.99 -6.81 -31.57
C SER A 49 7.25 -7.35 -30.87
N GLU A 50 7.93 -6.51 -30.10
CA GLU A 50 8.86 -6.98 -29.07
C GLU A 50 8.05 -7.51 -27.87
N SER A 51 7.41 -8.67 -28.07
CA SER A 51 6.91 -9.53 -26.99
C SER A 51 7.92 -10.66 -26.84
N ALA A 52 8.95 -10.46 -26.02
CA ALA A 52 9.81 -11.52 -25.56
C ALA A 52 9.91 -11.45 -24.03
N PRO A 53 9.04 -12.15 -23.27
CA PRO A 53 9.31 -12.42 -21.87
C PRO A 53 10.34 -13.55 -21.86
N SER A 54 11.64 -13.23 -21.91
CA SER A 54 12.63 -14.26 -22.22
C SER A 54 13.77 -14.25 -21.21
N VAL A 55 13.83 -15.33 -20.43
CA VAL A 55 14.88 -15.74 -19.50
C VAL A 55 15.02 -14.93 -18.20
N GLY A 56 15.04 -13.59 -18.25
CA GLY A 56 15.23 -12.75 -17.05
C GLY A 56 14.13 -12.94 -16.00
N ASN A 57 12.88 -12.82 -16.45
CA ASN A 57 11.70 -12.93 -15.58
C ASN A 57 11.52 -14.35 -15.03
N SER A 58 11.91 -15.39 -15.78
CA SER A 58 11.79 -16.78 -15.33
C SER A 58 12.66 -17.04 -14.10
N ASN A 59 13.92 -16.59 -14.13
CA ASN A 59 14.81 -16.71 -12.97
C ASN A 59 14.30 -15.91 -11.76
N GLU A 60 13.76 -14.71 -11.98
CA GLU A 60 13.20 -13.88 -10.92
C GLU A 60 11.94 -14.52 -10.30
N ILE A 61 11.04 -15.06 -11.12
CA ILE A 61 9.86 -15.81 -10.68
C ILE A 61 10.27 -17.01 -9.82
N ASP A 62 11.30 -17.77 -10.23
CA ASP A 62 11.79 -18.92 -9.46
C ASP A 62 12.36 -18.49 -8.08
N ILE A 63 13.10 -17.37 -8.03
CA ILE A 63 13.61 -16.81 -6.78
C ILE A 63 12.45 -16.40 -5.87
N LEU A 64 11.48 -15.65 -6.40
CA LEU A 64 10.32 -15.18 -5.64
C LEU A 64 9.45 -16.34 -5.13
N LEU A 65 9.21 -17.37 -5.94
CA LEU A 65 8.51 -18.58 -5.51
C LEU A 65 9.29 -19.32 -4.40
N GLY A 66 10.62 -19.35 -4.48
CA GLY A 66 11.47 -19.90 -3.43
C GLY A 66 11.30 -19.14 -2.10
N LEU A 67 11.38 -17.81 -2.15
CA LEU A 67 11.19 -16.93 -0.98
C LEU A 67 9.78 -17.06 -0.39
N ALA A 68 8.76 -17.08 -1.26
CA ALA A 68 7.37 -17.21 -0.85
C ALA A 68 7.12 -18.53 -0.11
N ARG A 69 7.58 -19.66 -0.68
CA ARG A 69 7.45 -20.99 -0.06
C ARG A 69 8.20 -21.07 1.27
N GLN A 70 9.36 -20.44 1.37
CA GLN A 70 10.11 -20.36 2.62
C GLN A 70 9.34 -19.56 3.68
N ALA A 71 8.82 -18.39 3.32
CA ALA A 71 7.99 -17.57 4.22
C ALA A 71 6.72 -18.32 4.67
N THR A 72 6.06 -19.06 3.77
CA THR A 72 4.90 -19.90 4.11
C THR A 72 5.27 -20.98 5.14
N LYS A 73 6.41 -21.67 4.95
CA LYS A 73 6.88 -22.70 5.90
C LYS A 73 7.22 -22.13 7.28
N GLU A 74 7.69 -20.89 7.31
CA GLU A 74 8.00 -20.15 8.54
C GLU A 74 6.75 -19.53 9.20
N GLY A 75 5.56 -19.69 8.59
CA GLY A 75 4.32 -19.10 9.09
C GLY A 75 4.20 -17.60 8.85
N ARG A 76 5.12 -16.99 8.09
CA ARG A 76 5.12 -15.57 7.74
C ARG A 76 4.20 -15.33 6.56
N LEU A 77 2.89 -15.51 6.76
CA LEU A 77 1.90 -15.42 5.67
C LEU A 77 1.74 -13.97 5.21
N VAL A 78 1.32 -13.10 6.12
CA VAL A 78 0.99 -11.69 5.84
C VAL A 78 1.86 -10.71 6.62
N ALA A 79 2.58 -11.21 7.62
CA ALA A 79 3.50 -10.46 8.45
C ALA A 79 4.86 -11.18 8.53
N PRO A 80 5.96 -10.43 8.80
CA PRO A 80 6.04 -8.97 8.84
C PRO A 80 5.95 -8.31 7.45
N GLN A 81 5.73 -7.00 7.41
CA GLN A 81 5.73 -6.21 6.16
C GLN A 81 7.08 -6.31 5.45
N GLY A 82 7.06 -6.38 4.11
CA GLY A 82 8.27 -6.42 3.28
C GLY A 82 8.96 -7.78 3.28
N ASN A 83 8.49 -8.72 4.09
CA ASN A 83 9.06 -10.06 4.19
C ASN A 83 7.97 -11.03 4.67
N ASN A 84 7.03 -11.35 3.78
CA ASN A 84 5.98 -12.34 4.00
C ASN A 84 5.61 -13.03 2.69
N ALA A 85 4.94 -14.18 2.78
CA ALA A 85 4.62 -15.02 1.66
C ALA A 85 3.69 -14.34 0.64
N TYR A 86 2.69 -13.59 1.11
CA TYR A 86 1.73 -12.92 0.22
C TYR A 86 2.40 -11.86 -0.65
N GLU A 87 3.29 -11.03 -0.10
CA GLU A 87 4.03 -10.04 -0.89
C GLU A 87 4.91 -10.69 -1.97
N TYR A 88 5.57 -11.80 -1.67
CA TYR A 88 6.37 -12.54 -2.66
C TYR A 88 5.48 -13.17 -3.74
N TYR A 89 4.38 -13.82 -3.39
CA TYR A 89 3.45 -14.40 -4.38
C TYR A 89 2.79 -13.32 -5.24
N LEU A 90 2.37 -12.18 -4.66
CA LEU A 90 1.83 -11.06 -5.43
C LEU A 90 2.87 -10.46 -6.39
N SER A 91 4.15 -10.48 -6.02
CA SER A 91 5.24 -10.10 -6.92
C SER A 91 5.36 -11.08 -8.09
N VAL A 92 5.21 -12.40 -7.85
CA VAL A 92 5.12 -13.40 -8.93
C VAL A 92 3.94 -13.11 -9.85
N ILE A 93 2.75 -12.82 -9.31
CA ILE A 93 1.54 -12.52 -10.12
C ILE A 93 1.71 -11.25 -10.97
N GLN A 94 2.48 -10.26 -10.49
CA GLN A 94 2.81 -9.07 -11.29
C GLN A 94 3.70 -9.41 -12.50
N LEU A 95 4.59 -10.39 -12.38
CA LEU A 95 5.47 -10.84 -13.46
C LEU A 95 4.79 -11.86 -14.40
N ASP A 96 3.98 -12.75 -13.82
CA ASP A 96 3.23 -13.80 -14.49
C ASP A 96 1.85 -13.95 -13.84
N SER A 97 0.86 -13.24 -14.41
CA SER A 97 -0.51 -13.20 -13.90
C SER A 97 -1.22 -14.56 -13.92
N ALA A 98 -0.70 -15.54 -14.69
CA ALA A 98 -1.27 -16.86 -14.83
C ALA A 98 -0.48 -17.93 -14.06
N ASN A 99 0.47 -17.54 -13.21
CA ASN A 99 1.31 -18.48 -12.47
C ASN A 99 0.48 -19.34 -11.51
N ALA A 100 0.21 -20.59 -11.91
CA ALA A 100 -0.65 -21.50 -11.14
C ALA A 100 -0.11 -21.74 -9.72
N SER A 101 1.21 -21.85 -9.54
CA SER A 101 1.81 -22.09 -8.22
C SER A 101 1.53 -20.95 -7.24
N ALA A 102 1.66 -19.69 -7.68
CA ALA A 102 1.38 -18.53 -6.83
C ALA A 102 -0.13 -18.37 -6.57
N LEU A 103 -0.96 -18.52 -7.61
CA LEU A 103 -2.42 -18.43 -7.48
C LEU A 103 -2.98 -19.49 -6.52
N ASP A 104 -2.51 -20.73 -6.63
CA ASP A 104 -2.97 -21.83 -5.78
C ASP A 104 -2.52 -21.63 -4.33
N ALA A 105 -1.26 -21.23 -4.12
CA ALA A 105 -0.77 -20.93 -2.78
C ALA A 105 -1.58 -19.80 -2.12
N LEU A 106 -1.82 -18.69 -2.82
CA LEU A 106 -2.61 -17.57 -2.31
C LEU A 106 -4.04 -17.98 -1.93
N ARG A 107 -4.66 -18.87 -2.69
CA ARG A 107 -6.01 -19.41 -2.38
C ARG A 107 -5.98 -20.35 -1.18
N GLU A 108 -5.01 -21.26 -1.14
CA GLU A 108 -4.86 -22.26 -0.10
C GLU A 108 -4.57 -21.62 1.26
N THR A 109 -3.72 -20.58 1.29
CA THR A 109 -3.32 -19.93 2.53
C THR A 109 -4.29 -18.87 3.04
N LEU A 110 -5.25 -18.43 2.22
CA LEU A 110 -6.18 -17.35 2.56
C LEU A 110 -6.97 -17.60 3.85
N PRO A 111 -7.53 -18.80 4.09
CA PRO A 111 -8.23 -19.08 5.34
C PRO A 111 -7.34 -18.91 6.57
N PHE A 112 -6.06 -19.32 6.49
CA PHE A 112 -5.11 -19.21 7.60
C PHE A 112 -4.72 -17.76 7.88
N ALA A 113 -4.38 -17.00 6.84
CA ALA A 113 -4.09 -15.57 6.94
C ALA A 113 -5.31 -14.79 7.48
N SER A 114 -6.52 -15.14 7.03
CA SER A 114 -7.76 -14.54 7.52
C SER A 114 -7.98 -14.77 9.01
N GLN A 115 -7.62 -15.96 9.53
CA GLN A 115 -7.70 -16.26 10.97
C GLN A 115 -6.67 -15.47 11.78
N GLU A 116 -5.46 -15.25 11.27
CA GLU A 116 -4.45 -14.40 11.91
C GLU A 116 -4.93 -12.95 12.03
N ILE A 117 -5.43 -12.39 10.93
CA ILE A 117 -6.05 -11.05 10.90
C ILE A 117 -7.20 -10.96 11.89
N GLU A 118 -8.05 -11.98 11.96
CA GLU A 118 -9.17 -12.00 12.89
C GLU A 118 -8.68 -11.91 14.35
N GLN A 119 -7.58 -12.59 14.68
CA GLN A 119 -6.97 -12.49 16.00
C GLN A 119 -6.41 -11.09 16.27
N LEU A 120 -5.80 -10.42 15.28
CA LEU A 120 -5.34 -9.04 15.43
C LEU A 120 -6.49 -8.10 15.75
N ILE A 121 -7.63 -8.24 15.04
CA ILE A 121 -8.85 -7.47 15.32
C ILE A 121 -9.32 -7.74 16.75
N ASN A 122 -9.37 -9.00 17.19
CA ASN A 122 -9.78 -9.37 18.54
C ASN A 122 -8.83 -8.82 19.62
N ARG A 123 -7.53 -8.69 19.31
CA ARG A 123 -6.51 -8.11 20.19
C ARG A 123 -6.44 -6.58 20.11
N ARG A 124 -7.36 -5.94 19.36
CA ARG A 124 -7.37 -4.49 19.08
C ARG A 124 -6.09 -3.98 18.41
N GLN A 125 -5.37 -4.83 17.70
CA GLN A 125 -4.24 -4.45 16.85
C GLN A 125 -4.77 -3.99 15.48
N LEU A 126 -5.59 -2.94 15.49
CA LEU A 126 -6.43 -2.56 14.35
C LEU A 126 -5.63 -2.04 13.15
N ASP A 127 -4.52 -1.34 13.40
CA ASP A 127 -3.67 -0.83 12.31
C ASP A 127 -2.96 -1.95 11.54
N GLU A 128 -2.51 -3.00 12.24
CA GLU A 128 -1.92 -4.17 11.59
C GLU A 128 -2.98 -4.95 10.80
N ALA A 129 -4.12 -5.23 11.43
CA ALA A 129 -5.25 -5.89 10.76
C ALA A 129 -5.68 -5.14 9.50
N ARG A 130 -5.71 -3.80 9.52
CA ARG A 130 -6.03 -2.97 8.34
C ARG A 130 -5.05 -3.22 7.19
N ARG A 131 -3.75 -3.26 7.49
CA ARG A 131 -2.71 -3.49 6.48
C ARG A 131 -2.80 -4.88 5.88
N GLU A 132 -2.92 -5.90 6.72
CA GLU A 132 -2.97 -7.29 6.27
C GLU A 132 -4.26 -7.59 5.47
N ILE A 133 -5.40 -7.00 5.83
CA ILE A 133 -6.63 -7.07 5.01
C ILE A 133 -6.41 -6.43 3.65
N ALA A 134 -5.74 -5.27 3.58
CA ALA A 134 -5.45 -4.61 2.31
C ALA A 134 -4.58 -5.50 1.41
N LEU A 135 -3.53 -6.11 1.98
CA LEU A 135 -2.65 -7.05 1.28
C LEU A 135 -3.43 -8.24 0.69
N LEU A 136 -4.36 -8.83 1.45
CA LEU A 136 -5.18 -9.94 0.95
C LEU A 136 -6.18 -9.49 -0.13
N ARG A 137 -6.67 -8.25 -0.07
CA ARG A 137 -7.58 -7.68 -1.08
C ARG A 137 -6.88 -7.38 -2.40
N ASP A 138 -5.57 -7.19 -2.42
CA ASP A 138 -4.81 -7.07 -3.67
C ASP A 138 -4.86 -8.36 -4.49
N PHE A 139 -5.07 -9.51 -3.83
CA PHE A 139 -5.31 -10.80 -4.49
C PHE A 139 -6.78 -11.02 -4.85
N ASP A 140 -7.69 -10.94 -3.88
CA ASP A 140 -9.12 -11.19 -4.09
C ASP A 140 -9.97 -10.16 -3.33
N PRO A 141 -10.28 -9.01 -3.93
CA PRO A 141 -11.05 -7.96 -3.27
C PRO A 141 -12.52 -8.34 -3.06
N THR A 142 -13.01 -9.35 -3.78
CA THR A 142 -14.40 -9.84 -3.71
C THR A 142 -14.59 -10.97 -2.72
N ASN A 143 -13.52 -11.41 -2.05
CA ASN A 143 -13.57 -12.48 -1.09
C ASN A 143 -14.51 -12.16 0.07
N TYR A 144 -15.52 -13.00 0.28
CA TYR A 144 -16.53 -12.78 1.33
C TYR A 144 -15.90 -12.68 2.73
N THR A 145 -14.89 -13.48 3.05
CA THR A 145 -14.20 -13.44 4.34
C THR A 145 -13.54 -12.07 4.57
N LEU A 146 -12.90 -11.48 3.56
CA LEU A 146 -12.27 -10.16 3.66
C LEU A 146 -13.28 -9.01 3.78
N ILE A 147 -14.47 -9.18 3.23
CA ILE A 147 -15.58 -8.24 3.43
C ILE A 147 -16.01 -8.25 4.90
N ILE A 148 -16.20 -9.44 5.48
CA ILE A 148 -16.59 -9.60 6.89
C ILE A 148 -15.50 -9.09 7.83
N LEU A 149 -14.22 -9.40 7.57
CA LEU A 149 -13.10 -8.88 8.37
C LEU A 149 -13.00 -7.36 8.30
N GLY A 150 -13.27 -6.76 7.13
CA GLY A 150 -13.36 -5.31 6.99
C GLY A 150 -14.45 -4.71 7.89
N ALA A 151 -15.67 -5.23 7.81
CA ALA A 151 -16.77 -4.77 8.65
C ALA A 151 -16.48 -4.93 10.15
N LYS A 152 -15.84 -6.05 10.54
CA LYS A 152 -15.42 -6.30 11.93
C LYS A 152 -14.38 -5.28 12.40
N LEU A 153 -13.39 -4.98 11.56
CA LEU A 153 -12.35 -3.98 11.82
C LEU A 153 -12.97 -2.59 12.01
N ASP A 154 -13.88 -2.18 11.13
CA ASP A 154 -14.56 -0.87 11.20
C ASP A 154 -15.38 -0.74 12.49
N ALA A 155 -16.09 -1.80 12.88
CA ALA A 155 -16.83 -1.82 14.14
C ALA A 155 -15.90 -1.67 15.36
N GLN A 156 -14.76 -2.38 15.40
CA GLN A 156 -13.78 -2.24 16.48
C GLN A 156 -13.16 -0.84 16.51
N GLN A 157 -12.89 -0.24 15.36
CA GLN A 157 -12.33 1.10 15.26
C GLN A 157 -13.28 2.15 15.87
N GLN A 158 -14.58 2.06 15.59
CA GLN A 158 -15.58 2.96 16.16
C GLN A 158 -15.62 2.88 17.70
N VAL A 159 -15.50 1.67 18.26
CA VAL A 159 -15.47 1.46 19.71
C VAL A 159 -14.24 2.14 20.33
N VAL A 160 -13.06 1.94 19.75
CA VAL A 160 -11.82 2.57 20.26
C VAL A 160 -11.92 4.09 20.21
N THR A 161 -12.40 4.65 19.10
CA THR A 161 -12.57 6.10 18.97
C THR A 161 -13.54 6.66 20.02
N ALA A 162 -14.70 6.02 20.22
CA ALA A 162 -15.68 6.45 21.21
C ALA A 162 -15.14 6.38 22.65
N GLU A 163 -14.35 5.35 22.98
CA GLU A 163 -13.68 5.21 24.28
C GLU A 163 -12.69 6.37 24.53
N ASP A 164 -11.92 6.74 23.51
CA ASP A 164 -10.91 7.81 23.64
C ASP A 164 -11.54 9.20 23.76
N GLU A 165 -12.62 9.45 23.03
CA GLU A 165 -13.43 10.67 23.18
C GLU A 165 -14.02 10.79 24.59
N ALA A 166 -14.60 9.70 25.10
CA ALA A 166 -15.17 9.68 26.45
C ALA A 166 -14.10 9.93 27.54
N LYS A 167 -12.89 9.35 27.39
CA LYS A 167 -11.76 9.62 28.28
C LYS A 167 -11.34 11.08 28.23
N ALA A 168 -11.26 11.68 27.04
CA ALA A 168 -10.90 13.09 26.88
C ALA A 168 -11.93 14.02 27.54
N ASP A 169 -13.23 13.74 27.38
CA ASP A 169 -14.30 14.51 28.02
C ASP A 169 -14.29 14.38 29.54
N ALA A 170 -14.03 13.18 30.07
CA ALA A 170 -13.88 12.97 31.50
C ALA A 170 -12.70 13.77 32.07
N MET A 171 -11.57 13.84 31.35
CA MET A 171 -10.43 14.66 31.75
C MET A 171 -10.76 16.16 31.74
N ARG A 172 -11.50 16.64 30.71
CA ARG A 172 -11.95 18.04 30.63
C ARG A 172 -12.86 18.42 31.79
N ARG A 173 -13.81 17.55 32.15
CA ARG A 173 -14.73 17.78 33.28
C ARG A 173 -14.05 17.73 34.64
N ARG A 174 -12.95 16.99 34.79
CA ARG A 174 -12.20 16.89 36.04
C ARG A 174 -11.25 18.07 36.25
N GLY A 175 -10.75 18.67 35.17
CA GLY A 175 -9.75 19.75 35.22
C GLY A 175 -10.30 21.17 35.19
N GLY A 176 -11.61 21.35 35.01
CA GLY A 176 -12.32 22.63 35.08
C GLY A 176 -13.14 22.74 36.35
#